data_AF-L0F7P5-F1
#
_entry.id   AF-L0F7P5-F1
#
_cell.length_a   1.000
_cell.length_b   1.000
_cell.length_c   1.000
_cell.angle_alpha   90.00
_cell.angle_beta   90.00
_cell.angle_gamma   90.00
#
_symmetry.space_group_name_H-M   'P 1'
#
loop_
_entity.id
_entity.type
_entity.pdbx_description
1 polymer ?
#
loop_
_entity_poly.entity_id
_entity_poly.type
_entity_poly.pdbx_seq_one_letter_code
_entity_poly.pdbx_strand_id
1 'polypeptide(L)'
;MLNLQAIFTRKAGDYPTSDCVIEKIVELPENEYKYFKEAPLRDMSFIVENTGLMCRDENGIYHCLLVLGEGCSDGVLIEAEGYNYARYSSYMPGAREFVNTRLNNLADQIIKDGTQNTSSGSWIIYFDELQKRYHIPISPDNGVGSMLLKILETRPEMAEIEPMEDGFDMMFYLDYCPNLDKSEMPEPEQEQEPPAMQMKL
;
A
#
# COMPACT_ATOMS: atom_id res chain seq x y z
N MET A 1 -5.63 -26.13 2.82
CA MET A 1 -6.64 -25.91 3.87
C MET A 1 -6.80 -24.40 4.03
N LEU A 2 -8.03 -23.90 4.16
CA LEU A 2 -8.31 -22.48 4.38
C LEU A 2 -8.36 -22.24 5.90
N ASN A 3 -7.29 -21.67 6.46
CA ASN A 3 -7.15 -21.44 7.90
C ASN A 3 -7.24 -19.94 8.21
N LEU A 4 -7.96 -19.57 9.26
CA LEU A 4 -8.05 -18.20 9.78
C LEU A 4 -8.31 -18.23 11.30
N GLN A 5 -7.98 -17.15 12.02
CA GLN A 5 -8.41 -16.98 13.42
C GLN A 5 -9.70 -16.16 13.47
N ALA A 6 -10.55 -16.40 14.46
CA ALA A 6 -11.78 -15.62 14.66
C ALA A 6 -12.14 -15.54 16.14
N ILE A 7 -12.85 -14.48 16.51
CA ILE A 7 -13.45 -14.34 17.85
C ILE A 7 -14.80 -15.06 17.85
N PHE A 8 -14.97 -16.02 18.75
CA PHE A 8 -16.23 -16.75 18.94
C PHE A 8 -16.96 -16.27 20.18
N THR A 9 -18.23 -15.88 20.01
CA THR A 9 -19.09 -15.44 21.09
C THR A 9 -20.10 -16.52 21.44
N ARG A 10 -20.22 -16.87 22.72
CA ARG A 10 -21.22 -17.85 23.18
C ARG A 10 -22.60 -17.19 23.26
N LYS A 11 -23.56 -17.68 22.45
CA LYS A 11 -24.95 -17.20 22.41
C LYS A 11 -25.05 -15.69 22.07
N ALA A 12 -24.36 -15.26 21.02
CA ALA A 12 -24.53 -13.91 20.47
C ALA A 12 -26.00 -13.68 20.07
N GLY A 13 -26.58 -12.56 20.53
CA GLY A 13 -27.90 -12.11 20.09
C GLY A 13 -27.86 -11.40 18.72
N ASP A 14 -26.72 -10.81 18.40
CA ASP A 14 -26.39 -10.10 17.17
C ASP A 14 -24.86 -10.01 16.99
N TYR A 15 -24.44 -9.46 15.85
CA TYR A 15 -23.05 -9.10 15.56
C TYR A 15 -23.02 -7.66 15.07
N PRO A 16 -22.95 -6.67 15.98
CA PRO A 16 -22.93 -5.27 15.58
C PRO A 16 -21.71 -5.01 14.71
N THR A 17 -21.93 -4.33 13.59
CA THR A 17 -20.89 -3.90 12.65
C THR A 17 -20.94 -2.39 12.52
N SER A 18 -19.83 -1.80 12.13
CA SER A 18 -19.73 -0.38 11.85
C SER A 18 -18.86 -0.19 10.63
N ASP A 19 -19.23 0.78 9.80
CA ASP A 19 -18.38 1.19 8.69
C ASP A 19 -17.10 1.82 9.24
N CYS A 20 -15.99 1.53 8.58
CA CYS A 20 -14.69 2.04 8.97
C CYS A 20 -13.79 2.33 7.76
N VAL A 21 -12.89 3.29 7.94
CA VAL A 21 -11.84 3.66 7.01
C VAL A 21 -10.50 3.42 7.68
N ILE A 22 -9.56 2.81 6.96
CA ILE A 22 -8.19 2.62 7.43
C ILE A 22 -7.38 3.86 7.05
N GLU A 23 -7.11 4.74 7.99
CA GLU A 23 -6.32 5.96 7.74
C GLU A 23 -4.84 5.65 7.60
N LYS A 24 -4.35 4.71 8.42
CA LYS A 24 -2.94 4.32 8.46
C LYS A 24 -2.76 2.86 8.85
N ILE A 25 -1.79 2.23 8.21
CA ILE A 25 -1.35 0.87 8.51
C ILE A 25 -0.05 0.95 9.32
N VAL A 26 -0.05 0.32 10.49
CA VAL A 26 1.13 0.18 11.35
C VAL A 26 1.54 -1.29 11.35
N GLU A 27 2.71 -1.58 10.78
CA GLU A 27 3.32 -2.91 10.80
C GLU A 27 4.25 -3.00 12.02
N LEU A 28 3.96 -3.93 12.93
CA LEU A 28 4.75 -4.17 14.14
C LEU A 28 5.58 -5.45 13.98
N PRO A 29 6.79 -5.52 14.57
CA PRO A 29 7.51 -6.77 14.74
C PRO A 29 6.64 -7.85 15.41
N GLU A 30 6.85 -9.12 15.05
CA GLU A 30 6.00 -10.24 15.51
C GLU A 30 5.80 -10.28 17.04
N ASN A 31 6.88 -10.07 17.80
CA ASN A 31 6.86 -10.06 19.26
C ASN A 31 6.07 -8.88 19.84
N GLU A 32 6.20 -7.68 19.26
CA GLU A 32 5.46 -6.49 19.67
C GLU A 32 3.98 -6.62 19.33
N TYR A 33 3.66 -7.14 18.15
CA TYR A 33 2.28 -7.41 17.75
C TYR A 33 1.60 -8.42 18.68
N LYS A 34 2.30 -9.51 19.02
CA LYS A 34 1.81 -10.50 19.98
C LYS A 34 1.57 -9.89 21.36
N TYR A 35 2.53 -9.09 21.85
CA TYR A 35 2.41 -8.39 23.12
C TYR A 35 1.21 -7.44 23.15
N PHE A 36 0.99 -6.68 22.07
CA PHE A 36 -0.17 -5.82 21.89
C PHE A 36 -1.48 -6.61 21.93
N LYS A 37 -1.58 -7.72 21.18
CA LYS A 37 -2.79 -8.59 21.17
C LYS A 37 -3.13 -9.15 22.55
N GLU A 38 -2.12 -9.50 23.36
CA GLU A 38 -2.32 -10.06 24.69
C GLU A 38 -2.74 -8.99 25.73
N ALA A 39 -2.46 -7.72 25.49
CA ALA A 39 -2.74 -6.62 26.42
C ALA A 39 -3.13 -5.30 25.72
N PRO A 40 -4.27 -5.24 24.98
CA PRO A 40 -4.66 -4.08 24.17
C PRO A 40 -5.01 -2.82 24.97
N LEU A 41 -5.22 -2.94 26.28
CA LEU A 41 -5.49 -1.83 27.20
C LEU A 41 -4.22 -1.18 27.78
N ARG A 42 -3.03 -1.67 27.42
CA ARG A 42 -1.78 -1.02 27.79
C ARG A 42 -1.49 0.14 26.85
N ASP A 43 -0.85 1.18 27.38
CA ASP A 43 -0.37 2.29 26.59
C ASP A 43 0.66 1.79 25.56
N MET A 44 0.48 2.18 24.30
CA MET A 44 1.33 1.81 23.17
C MET A 44 1.79 3.07 22.45
N SER A 45 3.10 3.24 22.26
CA SER A 45 3.67 4.43 21.60
C SER A 45 3.07 4.68 20.20
N PHE A 46 2.91 3.61 19.41
CA PHE A 46 2.34 3.73 18.07
C PHE A 46 0.88 4.21 18.09
N ILE A 47 0.13 4.03 19.18
CA ILE A 47 -1.23 4.59 19.31
C ILE A 47 -1.12 6.08 19.63
N VAL A 48 -0.25 6.45 20.57
CA VAL A 48 -0.01 7.86 20.97
C VAL A 48 0.36 8.72 19.77
N GLU A 49 1.32 8.25 18.97
CA GLU A 49 1.84 8.94 17.79
C GLU A 49 0.78 9.18 16.70
N ASN A 50 -0.31 8.42 16.72
CA ASN A 50 -1.30 8.42 15.65
C ASN A 50 -2.72 8.76 16.14
N THR A 51 -2.87 9.27 17.37
CA THR A 51 -4.16 9.66 17.95
C THR A 51 -4.93 10.66 17.08
N GLY A 52 -4.24 11.58 16.41
CA GLY A 52 -4.87 12.57 15.52
C GLY A 52 -5.48 12.00 14.23
N LEU A 53 -5.21 10.73 13.89
CA LEU A 53 -5.76 10.04 12.72
C LEU A 53 -6.99 9.19 13.06
N MET A 54 -7.30 9.02 14.34
CA MET A 54 -8.42 8.19 14.79
C MET A 54 -9.56 9.08 15.28
N CYS A 55 -10.74 8.87 14.73
CA CYS A 55 -11.95 9.56 15.17
C CYS A 55 -13.20 8.82 14.69
N ARG A 56 -14.36 9.30 15.12
CA ARG A 56 -15.64 8.94 14.53
C ARG A 56 -16.22 10.17 13.84
N ASP A 57 -16.53 10.07 12.56
CA ASP A 57 -17.04 11.19 11.78
C ASP A 57 -18.53 11.47 12.06
N GLU A 58 -19.07 12.52 11.43
CA GLU A 58 -20.47 12.92 11.57
C GLU A 58 -21.46 11.87 11.03
N ASN A 59 -21.02 10.99 10.12
CA ASN A 59 -21.82 9.89 9.58
C ASN A 59 -21.73 8.63 10.45
N GLY A 60 -20.92 8.66 11.51
CA GLY A 60 -20.70 7.56 12.42
C GLY A 60 -19.69 6.52 11.94
N ILE A 61 -18.92 6.81 10.89
CA ILE A 61 -17.83 5.99 10.34
C ILE A 61 -16.62 6.10 11.28
N TYR A 62 -16.01 4.96 11.58
CA TYR A 62 -14.77 4.94 12.35
C TYR A 62 -13.56 5.14 11.43
N HIS A 63 -12.78 6.18 11.70
CA HIS A 63 -11.45 6.36 11.12
C HIS A 63 -10.44 5.65 12.03
N CYS A 64 -9.78 4.63 11.49
CA CYS A 64 -9.03 3.66 12.27
C CYS A 64 -7.57 3.56 11.84
N LEU A 65 -6.72 3.15 12.78
CA LEU A 65 -5.46 2.48 12.45
C LEU A 65 -5.73 1.01 12.19
N LEU A 66 -5.08 0.45 11.17
CA LEU A 66 -4.93 -1.00 11.04
C LEU A 66 -3.54 -1.40 11.53
N VAL A 67 -3.49 -2.20 12.59
CA VAL A 67 -2.25 -2.77 13.10
C VAL A 67 -2.06 -4.18 12.55
N LEU A 68 -0.94 -4.41 11.88
CA LEU A 68 -0.50 -5.71 11.39
C LEU A 68 0.74 -6.16 12.14
N GLY A 69 0.92 -7.47 12.25
CA GLY A 69 2.16 -8.07 12.75
C GLY A 69 2.95 -8.69 11.62
N GLU A 70 4.28 -8.54 11.65
CA GLU A 70 5.17 -9.25 10.72
C GLU A 70 4.86 -10.75 10.72
N GLY A 71 4.75 -11.34 9.51
CA GLY A 71 4.42 -12.75 9.33
C GLY A 71 2.97 -13.14 9.71
N CYS A 72 2.15 -12.21 10.20
CA CYS A 72 0.75 -12.46 10.55
C CYS A 72 -0.20 -12.06 9.41
N SER A 73 -1.20 -12.91 9.12
CA SER A 73 -2.27 -12.61 8.16
C SER A 73 -3.32 -11.66 8.74
N ASP A 74 -3.57 -11.78 10.03
CA ASP A 74 -4.65 -11.07 10.71
C ASP A 74 -4.18 -9.71 11.24
N GLY A 75 -5.14 -8.82 11.51
CA GLY A 75 -4.91 -7.46 11.98
C GLY A 75 -5.87 -7.06 13.09
N VAL A 76 -5.64 -5.87 13.64
CA VAL A 76 -6.55 -5.23 14.60
C VAL A 76 -6.81 -3.80 14.13
N LEU A 77 -8.09 -3.46 13.95
CA LEU A 77 -8.52 -2.08 13.76
C LEU A 77 -8.59 -1.39 15.12
N ILE A 78 -8.14 -0.14 15.19
CA ILE A 78 -8.12 0.66 16.42
C ILE A 78 -8.71 2.04 16.16
N GLU A 79 -9.61 2.47 17.05
CA GLU A 79 -9.97 3.86 17.26
C GLU A 79 -9.78 4.15 18.77
N ALA A 80 -8.90 5.10 19.10
CA ALA A 80 -8.45 5.27 20.48
C ALA A 80 -9.25 6.31 21.27
N GLU A 81 -10.09 7.12 20.63
CA GLU A 81 -10.84 8.23 21.22
C GLU A 81 -9.93 9.21 21.98
N GLY A 82 -8.71 9.42 21.49
CA GLY A 82 -7.67 10.25 22.12
C GLY A 82 -6.91 9.60 23.28
N TYR A 83 -7.08 8.29 23.53
CA TYR A 83 -6.32 7.54 24.53
C TYR A 83 -5.03 6.93 23.94
N ASN A 84 -4.16 6.45 24.84
CA ASN A 84 -2.88 5.85 24.47
C ASN A 84 -2.96 4.32 24.24
N TYR A 85 -4.16 3.75 24.35
CA TYR A 85 -4.43 2.31 24.23
C TYR A 85 -5.60 2.06 23.26
N ALA A 86 -5.83 0.80 22.89
CA ALA A 86 -6.86 0.44 21.91
C ALA A 86 -8.27 0.45 22.53
N ARG A 87 -8.82 1.66 22.76
CA ARG A 87 -10.10 1.86 23.45
C ARG A 87 -11.27 1.22 22.70
N TYR A 88 -11.39 1.48 21.41
CA TYR A 88 -12.20 0.69 20.49
C TYR A 88 -11.26 -0.11 19.61
N SER A 89 -11.50 -1.43 19.53
CA SER A 89 -10.76 -2.28 18.62
C SER A 89 -11.60 -3.40 18.08
N SER A 90 -11.26 -3.84 16.86
CA SER A 90 -11.89 -4.97 16.19
C SER A 90 -10.83 -5.90 15.62
N TYR A 91 -10.95 -7.19 15.92
CA TYR A 91 -10.10 -8.20 15.32
C TYR A 91 -10.50 -8.40 13.85
N MET A 92 -9.55 -8.29 12.94
CA MET A 92 -9.76 -8.42 11.51
C MET A 92 -8.98 -9.64 10.98
N PRO A 93 -9.63 -10.81 10.86
CA PRO A 93 -9.04 -11.97 10.20
C PRO A 93 -8.71 -11.68 8.74
N GLY A 94 -7.55 -12.12 8.25
CA GLY A 94 -7.13 -11.93 6.86
C GLY A 94 -6.93 -10.47 6.45
N ALA A 95 -6.61 -9.59 7.41
CA ALA A 95 -6.42 -8.17 7.16
C ALA A 95 -5.32 -7.90 6.12
N ARG A 96 -4.21 -8.65 6.19
CA ARG A 96 -3.11 -8.50 5.23
C ARG A 96 -3.54 -8.87 3.82
N GLU A 97 -4.28 -9.97 3.66
CA GLU A 97 -4.81 -10.40 2.36
C GLU A 97 -5.81 -9.39 1.81
N PHE A 98 -6.66 -8.80 2.65
CA PHE A 98 -7.55 -7.72 2.25
C PHE A 98 -6.77 -6.51 1.72
N VAL A 99 -5.78 -6.02 2.47
CA VAL A 99 -4.93 -4.89 2.06
C VAL A 99 -4.19 -5.22 0.77
N ASN A 100 -3.50 -6.36 0.72
CA ASN A 100 -2.76 -6.80 -0.46
C ASN A 100 -3.66 -6.89 -1.69
N THR A 101 -4.87 -7.45 -1.56
CA THR A 101 -5.81 -7.53 -2.68
C THR A 101 -6.21 -6.15 -3.17
N ARG A 102 -6.52 -5.21 -2.26
CA ARG A 102 -6.88 -3.84 -2.62
C ARG A 102 -5.74 -3.10 -3.31
N LEU A 103 -4.52 -3.22 -2.79
CA LEU A 103 -3.34 -2.55 -3.37
C LEU A 103 -2.88 -3.21 -4.68
N ASN A 104 -3.04 -4.53 -4.85
CA ASN A 104 -2.78 -5.17 -6.13
C ASN A 104 -3.77 -4.70 -7.21
N ASN A 105 -5.05 -4.61 -6.88
CA ASN A 105 -6.04 -4.06 -7.81
C ASN A 105 -5.76 -2.60 -8.17
N LEU A 106 -5.29 -1.80 -7.21
CA LEU A 106 -4.86 -0.43 -7.47
C LEU A 106 -3.64 -0.39 -8.40
N ALA A 107 -2.60 -1.18 -8.09
CA ALA A 107 -1.42 -1.28 -8.93
C ALA A 107 -1.78 -1.71 -10.37
N ASP A 108 -2.67 -2.69 -10.55
CA ASP A 108 -3.14 -3.10 -11.89
C ASP A 108 -3.77 -1.92 -12.66
N GLN A 109 -4.52 -1.06 -11.96
CA GLN A 109 -5.13 0.13 -12.56
C GLN A 109 -4.07 1.19 -12.90
N ILE A 110 -3.11 1.44 -12.01
CA ILE A 110 -2.00 2.38 -12.24
C ILE A 110 -1.17 1.94 -13.45
N ILE A 111 -0.77 0.66 -13.50
CA ILE A 111 0.00 0.12 -14.62
C ILE A 111 -0.78 0.24 -15.93
N LYS A 112 -2.04 -0.16 -15.92
CA LYS A 112 -2.90 -0.06 -17.11
C LYS A 112 -3.03 1.39 -17.59
N ASP A 113 -3.30 2.33 -16.68
CA ASP A 113 -3.47 3.73 -17.05
C ASP A 113 -2.14 4.33 -17.52
N GLY A 114 -1.04 4.08 -16.81
CA GLY A 114 0.28 4.60 -17.17
C GLY A 114 0.77 4.10 -18.52
N THR A 115 0.77 2.77 -18.73
CA THR A 115 1.20 2.17 -20.00
C THR A 115 0.34 2.61 -21.18
N GLN A 116 -0.97 2.79 -20.98
CA GLN A 116 -1.89 3.20 -22.05
C GLN A 116 -1.80 4.69 -22.38
N ASN A 117 -1.35 5.55 -21.46
CA ASN A 117 -1.40 6.99 -21.67
C ASN A 117 -0.02 7.65 -21.78
N THR A 118 1.07 6.92 -21.52
CA THR A 118 2.42 7.42 -21.77
C THR A 118 2.78 7.38 -23.26
N SER A 119 3.49 8.42 -23.71
CA SER A 119 4.10 8.51 -25.04
C SER A 119 5.59 8.14 -25.05
N SER A 120 6.24 8.10 -23.89
CA SER A 120 7.70 7.90 -23.76
C SER A 120 8.09 6.73 -22.85
N GLY A 121 7.13 6.10 -22.18
CA GLY A 121 7.36 5.12 -21.12
C GLY A 121 7.47 5.74 -19.72
N SER A 122 7.62 7.06 -19.61
CA SER A 122 7.60 7.78 -18.32
C SER A 122 6.17 8.12 -17.91
N TRP A 123 5.88 8.00 -16.61
CA TRP A 123 4.59 8.35 -16.03
C TRP A 123 4.74 8.79 -14.58
N ILE A 124 4.15 9.94 -14.24
CA ILE A 124 4.08 10.43 -12.87
C ILE A 124 2.65 10.28 -12.36
N ILE A 125 2.50 9.74 -11.15
CA ILE A 125 1.21 9.68 -10.45
C ILE A 125 1.32 10.29 -9.05
N TYR A 126 0.40 11.19 -8.73
CA TYR A 126 0.37 11.91 -7.46
C TYR A 126 -0.60 11.25 -6.46
N PHE A 127 -0.31 11.37 -5.17
CA PHE A 127 -1.11 10.84 -4.08
C PHE A 127 -2.51 11.45 -4.02
N ASP A 128 -2.65 12.72 -4.39
CA ASP A 128 -3.96 13.37 -4.43
C ASP A 128 -4.85 12.79 -5.55
N GLU A 129 -4.29 12.44 -6.70
CA GLU A 129 -4.96 11.68 -7.75
C GLU A 129 -5.38 10.31 -7.23
N LEU A 130 -4.46 9.61 -6.55
CA LEU A 130 -4.75 8.29 -5.98
C LEU A 130 -5.94 8.32 -5.02
N GLN A 131 -5.97 9.32 -4.14
CA GLN A 131 -7.04 9.51 -3.17
C GLN A 131 -8.37 9.90 -3.84
N LYS A 132 -8.35 10.84 -4.80
CA LYS A 132 -9.56 11.33 -5.48
C LYS A 132 -10.20 10.29 -6.38
N ARG A 133 -9.37 9.56 -7.15
CA ARG A 133 -9.83 8.66 -8.21
C ARG A 133 -10.11 7.25 -7.71
N TYR A 134 -9.31 6.77 -6.77
CA TYR A 134 -9.38 5.38 -6.31
C TYR A 134 -9.85 5.24 -4.85
N HIS A 135 -10.07 6.36 -4.15
CA HIS A 135 -10.54 6.40 -2.77
C HIS A 135 -9.65 5.61 -1.80
N ILE A 136 -8.34 5.62 -2.06
CA ILE A 136 -7.34 4.97 -1.20
C ILE A 136 -6.65 6.07 -0.38
N PRO A 137 -6.70 5.99 0.96
CA PRO A 137 -5.94 6.89 1.81
C PRO A 137 -4.46 6.57 1.64
N ILE A 138 -3.72 7.49 1.03
CA ILE A 138 -2.29 7.35 0.79
C ILE A 138 -1.58 8.64 1.20
N SER A 139 -0.54 8.50 1.99
CA SER A 139 0.39 9.56 2.36
C SER A 139 1.80 8.97 2.51
N PRO A 140 2.84 9.80 2.59
CA PRO A 140 4.21 9.34 2.80
C PRO A 140 4.39 8.46 4.05
N ASP A 141 3.56 8.68 5.06
CA ASP A 141 3.73 8.21 6.43
C ASP A 141 2.58 7.31 6.93
N ASN A 142 1.59 6.98 6.10
CA ASN A 142 0.46 6.14 6.50
C ASN A 142 0.63 4.63 6.23
N GLY A 143 1.81 4.20 5.78
CA GLY A 143 2.13 2.81 5.51
C GLY A 143 1.54 2.24 4.20
N VAL A 144 0.44 2.79 3.70
CA VAL A 144 -0.20 2.36 2.44
C VAL A 144 0.71 2.61 1.24
N GLY A 145 1.33 3.79 1.16
CA GLY A 145 2.24 4.13 0.07
C GLY A 145 3.44 3.20 -0.01
N SER A 146 4.03 2.84 1.13
CA SER A 146 5.16 1.90 1.19
C SER A 146 4.80 0.48 0.73
N MET A 147 3.57 0.03 1.03
CA MET A 147 3.08 -1.28 0.58
C MET A 147 2.78 -1.26 -0.92
N LEU A 148 2.20 -0.17 -1.42
CA LEU A 148 1.92 0.01 -2.84
C LEU A 148 3.21 0.08 -3.66
N LEU A 149 4.23 0.82 -3.19
CA LEU A 149 5.54 0.90 -3.81
C LEU A 149 6.15 -0.49 -3.99
N LYS A 150 6.20 -1.30 -2.93
CA LYS A 150 6.69 -2.69 -3.00
C LYS A 150 5.93 -3.55 -4.01
N ILE A 151 4.63 -3.34 -4.14
CA ILE A 151 3.83 -4.06 -5.14
C ILE A 151 4.23 -3.61 -6.55
N LEU A 152 4.33 -2.29 -6.78
CA LEU A 152 4.69 -1.70 -8.07
C LEU A 152 6.12 -2.08 -8.51
N GLU A 153 7.08 -2.09 -7.61
CA GLU A 153 8.49 -2.50 -7.85
C GLU A 153 8.61 -3.93 -8.40
N THR A 154 7.66 -4.80 -8.10
CA THR A 154 7.67 -6.20 -8.56
C THR A 154 6.89 -6.44 -9.85
N ARG A 155 6.31 -5.39 -10.46
CA ARG A 155 5.50 -5.53 -11.66
C ARG A 155 6.38 -5.77 -12.89
N PRO A 156 6.02 -6.73 -13.76
CA PRO A 156 6.82 -7.03 -14.96
C PRO A 156 6.87 -5.87 -15.95
N GLU A 157 5.89 -4.96 -15.92
CA GLU A 157 5.85 -3.76 -16.74
C GLU A 157 6.82 -2.67 -16.25
N MET A 158 7.25 -2.73 -14.99
CA MET A 158 8.03 -1.67 -14.33
C MET A 158 9.52 -1.85 -14.60
N ALA A 159 10.13 -0.85 -15.25
CA ALA A 159 11.58 -0.78 -15.43
C ALA A 159 12.25 -0.09 -14.23
N GLU A 160 11.69 1.03 -13.79
CA GLU A 160 12.17 1.80 -12.64
C GLU A 160 11.00 2.55 -11.98
N ILE A 161 11.07 2.75 -10.68
CA ILE A 161 10.12 3.56 -9.93
C ILE A 161 10.86 4.32 -8.83
N GLU A 162 10.65 5.63 -8.78
CA GLU A 162 11.21 6.51 -7.77
C GLU A 162 10.09 7.13 -6.91
N PRO A 163 10.11 6.94 -5.58
CA PRO A 163 9.18 7.63 -4.70
C PRO A 163 9.50 9.12 -4.63
N MET A 164 8.47 9.95 -4.73
CA MET A 164 8.53 11.40 -4.51
C MET A 164 7.86 11.76 -3.18
N GLU A 165 7.89 13.04 -2.81
CA GLU A 165 7.21 13.54 -1.61
C GLU A 165 5.68 13.34 -1.68
N ASP A 166 5.10 13.45 -2.87
CA ASP A 166 3.66 13.46 -3.09
C ASP A 166 3.21 12.48 -4.19
N GLY A 167 4.03 11.50 -4.56
CA GLY A 167 3.72 10.59 -5.66
C GLY A 167 4.79 9.57 -5.98
N PHE A 168 4.68 8.99 -7.18
CA PHE A 168 5.67 8.10 -7.77
C PHE A 168 6.01 8.57 -9.19
N ASP A 169 7.30 8.63 -9.50
CA ASP A 169 7.81 8.73 -10.87
C ASP A 169 8.12 7.31 -11.36
N MET A 170 7.53 6.91 -12.49
CA MET A 170 7.57 5.54 -12.99
C MET A 170 8.09 5.51 -14.41
N MET A 171 8.92 4.52 -14.69
CA MET A 171 9.40 4.18 -16.02
C MET A 171 8.96 2.76 -16.36
N PHE A 172 8.21 2.61 -17.44
CA PHE A 172 7.77 1.32 -17.94
C PHE A 172 8.71 0.76 -19.00
N TYR A 173 8.81 -0.56 -19.10
CA TYR A 173 9.40 -1.19 -20.28
C TYR A 173 8.54 -0.87 -21.51
N LEU A 174 9.20 -0.37 -22.57
CA LEU A 174 8.55 0.14 -23.77
C LEU A 174 7.68 -0.91 -24.49
N ASP A 175 8.03 -2.19 -24.39
CA ASP A 175 7.25 -3.31 -24.97
C ASP A 175 5.82 -3.40 -24.42
N TYR A 176 5.56 -2.81 -23.24
CA TYR A 176 4.24 -2.75 -22.62
C TYR A 176 3.47 -1.46 -22.95
N CYS A 177 4.07 -0.51 -23.65
CA CYS A 177 3.49 0.80 -23.94
C CYS A 177 2.99 0.87 -25.40
N PRO A 178 1.67 0.78 -25.68
CA PRO A 178 1.14 0.76 -27.04
C PRO A 178 1.17 2.12 -27.76
N ASN A 179 1.28 3.23 -27.04
CA ASN A 179 1.05 4.59 -27.57
C ASN A 179 2.33 5.44 -27.61
N LEU A 180 3.48 4.82 -27.90
CA LEU A 180 4.77 5.50 -27.95
C LEU A 180 4.86 6.51 -29.11
N ASP A 181 5.34 7.71 -28.80
CA ASP A 181 5.74 8.71 -29.78
C ASP A 181 7.24 8.58 -30.05
N LYS A 182 7.58 8.16 -31.28
CA LYS A 182 8.96 7.96 -31.72
C LYS A 182 9.83 9.22 -31.65
N SER A 183 9.22 10.41 -31.59
CA SER A 183 9.95 11.67 -31.47
C SER A 183 10.36 12.00 -30.02
N GLU A 184 9.73 11.37 -29.04
CA GLU A 184 10.03 11.52 -27.61
C GLU A 184 10.90 10.38 -27.06
N MET A 185 11.17 9.35 -27.88
CA MET A 185 12.04 8.24 -27.52
C MET A 185 13.51 8.64 -27.65
N PRO A 186 14.39 8.27 -26.69
CA PRO A 186 15.82 8.42 -26.87
C PRO A 186 16.29 7.63 -28.10
N GLU A 187 17.14 8.24 -28.94
CA GLU A 187 17.73 7.53 -30.08
C GLU A 187 18.50 6.31 -29.58
N PRO A 188 18.36 5.12 -30.22
CA PRO A 188 19.10 3.95 -29.79
C PRO A 188 20.59 4.23 -29.81
N GLU A 189 21.28 3.94 -28.69
CA GLU A 189 22.73 3.99 -28.63
C GLU A 189 23.28 3.10 -29.75
N GLN A 190 23.99 3.71 -30.71
CA GLN A 190 24.66 2.96 -31.77
C GLN A 190 25.70 2.06 -31.10
N GLU A 191 25.46 0.74 -31.10
CA GLU A 191 26.50 -0.24 -30.80
C GLU A 191 27.70 0.05 -31.71
N GLN A 192 28.77 0.60 -31.15
CA GLN A 192 30.01 0.80 -31.88
C GLN A 192 30.55 -0.58 -32.25
N GLU A 193 30.53 -0.92 -33.54
CA GLU A 193 31.21 -2.11 -34.04
C GLU A 193 32.67 -2.10 -33.53
N PRO A 194 33.15 -3.21 -32.93
CA PRO A 194 34.52 -3.27 -32.44
C PRO A 194 35.49 -3.04 -33.62
N PRO A 195 36.54 -2.23 -33.42
CA PRO A 195 37.44 -1.87 -34.52
C PRO A 195 38.08 -3.13 -35.11
N ALA A 196 38.00 -3.25 -36.44
CA ALA A 196 38.58 -4.35 -37.19
C ALA A 196 40.06 -4.54 -36.82
N MET A 197 40.36 -5.69 -36.23
CA MET A 197 41.71 -6.08 -35.82
C MET A 197 42.58 -6.22 -37.08
N GLN A 198 43.39 -5.21 -37.39
CA GLN A 198 44.38 -5.31 -38.47
C GLN A 198 45.46 -6.32 -38.04
N MET A 199 45.36 -7.55 -38.57
CA MET A 199 46.47 -8.51 -38.56
C MET A 199 47.60 -7.94 -39.44
N LYS A 200 48.68 -7.50 -38.81
CA LYS A 200 49.94 -7.27 -39.50
C LYS A 200 50.65 -8.63 -39.69
N LEU A 201 50.83 -9.00 -40.95
CA LEU A 201 51.71 -10.07 -41.42
C LEU A 201 53.18 -9.72 -41.17
#